data_AF-A0A4Q4CT49-F1
#
_entry.id   AF-A0A4Q4CT49-F1
#
_cell.length_a   1.000
_cell.length_b   1.000
_cell.length_c   1.000
_cell.angle_alpha   90.00
_cell.angle_beta   90.00
_cell.angle_gamma   90.00
#
_symmetry.space_group_name_H-M   'P 1'
#
loop_
_entity.id
_entity.type
_entity.pdbx_description
1 polymer ?
#
loop_
_entity_poly.entity_id
_entity_poly.type
_entity_poly.pdbx_seq_one_letter_code
_entity_poly.pdbx_strand_id
1 'polypeptide(L)'
;GDEIIPRLYMAHILLIPALILGLIGAHMLLLIYHKHTQWPGPGRTEKNVVGYPMLPVYAAKAGGFFFVVFGFTALMGALIQINPVWAYGPYNPSEVTAGSQPDWYMGFSEGMVRLMPNWESTFFNYTWSWNVVIPGMGGLGLVFTSLAIWPFLEKWVTGDNREHHLLERPRNAPTRTALGVAAMTAYGVGWIAGGNDIIATKFHMDIYAITWVLRFGFFIFPVIAFLITKRICIGLQRADANRILHGYETGVLERTPDGGYSERHAPLPAAEQYTLTAHERVPALEAPVTTDANGVDAPHGRKEKLRAKVREYWNRDTLDKPTVEDVHHAEEHLGDHDGHPIALGEDFQGVSETGIPKQH
;
A
#
# COMPACT_ATOMS: atom_id res chain seq x y z
N GLY A 1 -1.48 -15.52 41.14
CA GLY A 1 -0.90 -15.15 39.83
C GLY A 1 -0.44 -16.36 39.04
N ASP A 2 -0.53 -17.55 39.62
CA ASP A 2 0.25 -18.74 39.22
C ASP A 2 -0.35 -19.49 38.04
N GLU A 3 -1.59 -19.17 37.68
CA GLU A 3 -2.30 -19.81 36.57
C GLU A 3 -2.07 -19.12 35.22
N ILE A 4 -1.49 -17.92 35.19
CA ILE A 4 -1.32 -17.16 33.94
C ILE A 4 -0.41 -17.91 32.96
N ILE A 5 0.75 -18.40 33.42
CA ILE A 5 1.70 -19.13 32.56
C ILE A 5 1.11 -20.43 32.03
N PRO A 6 0.50 -21.33 32.84
CA PRO A 6 -0.16 -22.53 32.33
C PRO A 6 -1.28 -22.24 31.31
N ARG A 7 -2.09 -21.20 31.54
CA ARG A 7 -3.16 -20.81 30.60
C ARG A 7 -2.60 -20.30 29.27
N LEU A 8 -1.59 -19.42 29.33
CA LEU A 8 -0.91 -18.93 28.13
C LEU A 8 -0.16 -20.04 27.39
N TYR A 9 0.44 -20.99 28.10
CA TYR A 9 1.11 -22.15 27.51
C TYR A 9 0.13 -22.98 26.68
N MET A 10 -1.01 -23.38 27.26
CA MET A 10 -2.05 -24.11 26.53
C MET A 10 -2.55 -23.32 25.32
N ALA A 11 -2.82 -22.02 25.51
CA ALA A 11 -3.25 -21.16 24.43
C ALA A 11 -2.22 -21.08 23.29
N HIS A 12 -0.94 -20.99 23.63
CA HIS A 12 0.16 -20.79 22.70
C HIS A 12 0.57 -22.05 21.94
N ILE A 13 0.50 -23.24 22.55
CA ILE A 13 0.91 -24.49 21.87
C ILE A 13 -0.23 -25.12 21.07
N LEU A 14 -1.48 -24.97 21.54
CA LEU A 14 -2.62 -25.71 21.01
C LEU A 14 -3.67 -24.78 20.42
N LEU A 15 -4.33 -23.97 21.27
CA LEU A 15 -5.53 -23.24 20.86
C LEU A 15 -5.27 -22.27 19.70
N ILE A 16 -4.31 -21.36 19.88
CA ILE A 16 -4.00 -20.32 18.88
C ILE A 16 -3.38 -20.96 17.62
N PRO A 17 -2.36 -21.85 17.70
CA PRO A 17 -1.83 -22.50 16.50
C PRO A 17 -2.85 -23.33 15.75
N ALA A 18 -3.73 -24.07 16.43
CA ALA A 18 -4.77 -24.85 15.77
C ALA A 18 -5.78 -23.96 15.03
N LEU A 19 -6.17 -22.84 15.64
CA LEU A 19 -7.02 -21.84 14.98
C LEU A 19 -6.33 -21.23 13.76
N ILE A 20 -5.06 -20.84 13.89
CA ILE A 20 -4.27 -20.29 12.77
C ILE A 20 -4.15 -21.33 11.65
N LEU A 21 -3.85 -22.59 11.96
CA LEU A 21 -3.75 -23.65 10.96
C LEU A 21 -5.09 -23.91 10.25
N GLY A 22 -6.19 -23.90 10.99
CA GLY A 22 -7.54 -23.99 10.43
C GLY A 22 -7.86 -22.82 9.50
N LEU A 23 -7.53 -21.59 9.91
CA LEU A 23 -7.71 -20.39 9.08
C LEU A 23 -6.80 -20.37 7.85
N ILE A 24 -5.55 -20.85 7.96
CA ILE A 24 -4.65 -21.03 6.82
C ILE A 24 -5.25 -22.04 5.85
N GLY A 25 -5.76 -23.18 6.34
CA GLY A 25 -6.45 -24.17 5.52
C GLY A 25 -7.65 -23.58 4.77
N ALA A 26 -8.51 -22.85 5.47
CA ALA A 26 -9.64 -22.14 4.87
C ALA A 26 -9.20 -21.09 3.83
N HIS A 27 -8.16 -20.31 4.14
CA HIS A 27 -7.59 -19.32 3.24
C HIS A 27 -7.04 -19.95 1.95
N MET A 28 -6.30 -21.06 2.08
CA MET A 28 -5.77 -21.80 0.92
C MET A 28 -6.89 -22.40 0.07
N LEU A 29 -7.96 -22.91 0.69
CA LEU A 29 -9.14 -23.41 -0.02
C LEU A 29 -9.79 -22.31 -0.85
N LEU A 30 -9.97 -21.11 -0.27
CA LEU A 30 -10.52 -19.96 -0.98
C LEU A 30 -9.66 -19.57 -2.18
N LEU A 31 -8.33 -19.55 -2.05
CA LEU A 31 -7.42 -19.26 -3.16
C LEU A 31 -7.48 -20.30 -4.28
N ILE A 32 -7.62 -21.58 -3.95
CA ILE A 32 -7.72 -22.67 -4.94
C ILE A 32 -9.06 -22.60 -5.68
N TYR A 33 -10.14 -22.31 -4.95
CA TYR A 33 -11.50 -22.24 -5.47
C TYR A 33 -11.71 -20.99 -6.34
N HIS A 34 -11.41 -19.80 -5.81
CA HIS A 34 -11.60 -18.51 -6.49
C HIS A 34 -10.50 -18.17 -7.50
N LYS A 35 -9.41 -18.97 -7.54
CA LYS A 35 -8.19 -18.71 -8.29
C LYS A 35 -7.45 -17.45 -7.80
N HIS A 36 -6.15 -17.40 -8.10
CA HIS A 36 -5.31 -16.28 -7.69
C HIS A 36 -5.53 -15.08 -8.62
N THR A 37 -5.56 -13.87 -8.06
CA THR A 37 -5.58 -12.62 -8.83
C THR A 37 -4.28 -12.44 -9.62
N GLN A 38 -4.33 -11.73 -10.75
CA GLN A 38 -3.16 -11.50 -11.61
C GLN A 38 -3.06 -10.03 -12.03
N TRP A 39 -1.84 -9.56 -12.32
CA TRP A 39 -1.65 -8.24 -12.92
C TRP A 39 -2.18 -8.21 -14.36
N PRO A 40 -2.81 -7.10 -14.80
CA PRO A 40 -3.22 -6.94 -16.19
C PRO A 40 -2.01 -6.97 -17.13
N GLY A 41 -2.24 -7.43 -18.34
CA GLY A 41 -1.23 -7.55 -19.38
C GLY A 41 -1.75 -8.35 -20.57
N PRO A 42 -0.97 -8.45 -21.66
CA PRO A 42 -1.40 -9.11 -22.88
C PRO A 42 -1.90 -10.54 -22.62
N GLY A 43 -3.09 -10.87 -23.15
CA GLY A 43 -3.71 -12.18 -22.98
C GLY A 43 -4.29 -12.47 -21.59
N ARG A 44 -4.24 -11.51 -20.66
CA ARG A 44 -4.84 -11.63 -19.31
C ARG A 44 -6.17 -10.89 -19.28
N THR A 45 -7.22 -11.60 -18.89
CA THR A 45 -8.59 -11.08 -18.78
C THR A 45 -9.18 -11.43 -17.42
N GLU A 46 -10.31 -10.83 -17.07
CA GLU A 46 -11.04 -11.16 -15.83
C GLU A 46 -11.46 -12.63 -15.75
N LYS A 47 -11.55 -13.33 -16.88
CA LYS A 47 -12.10 -14.69 -16.96
C LYS A 47 -11.03 -15.78 -17.12
N ASN A 48 -9.75 -15.42 -17.06
CA ASN A 48 -8.66 -16.38 -17.21
C ASN A 48 -7.57 -16.17 -16.17
N VAL A 49 -6.68 -17.16 -16.06
CA VAL A 49 -5.46 -17.06 -15.27
C VAL A 49 -4.31 -17.50 -16.15
N VAL A 50 -3.34 -16.62 -16.36
CA VAL A 50 -2.17 -16.89 -17.19
C VAL A 50 -0.95 -17.08 -16.29
N GLY A 51 -0.40 -18.29 -16.28
CA GLY A 51 0.74 -18.64 -15.46
C GLY A 51 1.21 -20.06 -15.67
N TYR A 52 2.14 -20.49 -14.83
CA TYR A 52 2.65 -21.86 -14.88
C TYR A 52 1.67 -22.84 -14.23
N PRO A 53 1.52 -24.08 -14.76
CA PRO A 53 0.82 -25.13 -14.05
C PRO A 53 1.50 -25.47 -12.72
N MET A 54 0.74 -26.04 -11.79
CA MET A 54 1.22 -26.40 -10.44
C MET A 54 2.47 -27.30 -10.49
N LEU A 55 2.47 -28.28 -11.39
CA LEU A 55 3.63 -29.12 -11.70
C LEU A 55 4.09 -28.93 -13.15
N PRO A 56 5.41 -29.00 -13.41
CA PRO A 56 6.51 -29.10 -12.43
C PRO A 56 7.02 -27.72 -11.95
N VAL A 57 6.75 -26.67 -12.72
CA VAL A 57 7.46 -25.38 -12.59
C VAL A 57 7.10 -24.64 -11.30
N TYR A 58 5.81 -24.53 -10.98
CA TYR A 58 5.38 -23.78 -9.80
C TYR A 58 5.84 -24.45 -8.49
N ALA A 59 5.66 -25.76 -8.36
CA ALA A 59 6.12 -26.51 -7.19
C ALA A 59 7.64 -26.40 -6.98
N ALA A 60 8.43 -26.48 -8.06
CA ALA A 60 9.88 -26.31 -7.96
C ALA A 60 10.26 -24.90 -7.48
N LYS A 61 9.61 -23.85 -8.00
CA LYS A 61 9.84 -22.46 -7.56
C LYS A 61 9.40 -22.24 -6.11
N ALA A 62 8.22 -22.72 -5.74
CA ALA A 62 7.69 -22.58 -4.38
C ALA A 62 8.54 -23.34 -3.35
N GLY A 63 8.92 -24.58 -3.66
CA GLY A 63 9.82 -25.38 -2.82
C GLY A 63 11.23 -24.79 -2.72
N GLY A 64 11.78 -24.31 -3.84
CA GLY A 64 13.07 -23.61 -3.84
C GLY A 64 13.03 -22.35 -2.96
N PHE A 65 11.98 -21.53 -3.09
CA PHE A 65 11.81 -20.34 -2.26
C PHE A 65 11.64 -20.69 -0.78
N PHE A 66 10.91 -21.77 -0.44
CA PHE A 66 10.83 -22.28 0.93
C PHE A 66 12.22 -22.60 1.51
N PHE A 67 13.08 -23.30 0.77
CA PHE A 67 14.43 -23.61 1.26
C PHE A 67 15.32 -22.37 1.40
N VAL A 68 15.14 -21.36 0.55
CA VAL A 68 15.83 -20.07 0.70
C VAL A 68 15.40 -19.38 2.01
N VAL A 69 14.09 -19.27 2.26
CA VAL A 69 13.57 -18.67 3.50
C VAL A 69 14.01 -19.48 4.72
N PHE A 70 13.89 -20.81 4.67
CA PHE A 70 14.35 -21.70 5.73
C PHE A 70 15.84 -21.53 6.00
N GLY A 71 16.69 -21.59 4.97
CA GLY A 71 18.14 -21.41 5.11
C GLY A 71 18.49 -20.06 5.72
N PHE A 72 17.85 -18.98 5.28
CA PHE A 72 18.06 -17.65 5.83
C PHE A 72 17.63 -17.54 7.30
N THR A 73 16.44 -18.04 7.64
CA THR A 73 15.94 -18.02 9.04
C THR A 73 16.79 -18.90 9.96
N ALA A 74 17.27 -20.06 9.49
CA ALA A 74 18.15 -20.94 10.24
C ALA A 74 19.53 -20.28 10.48
N LEU A 75 20.09 -19.63 9.45
CA LEU A 75 21.34 -18.87 9.58
C LEU A 75 21.20 -17.71 10.55
N MET A 76 20.11 -16.95 10.48
CA MET A 76 19.82 -15.90 11.47
C MET A 76 19.71 -16.48 12.88
N GLY A 77 18.98 -17.58 13.06
CA GLY A 77 18.83 -18.24 14.37
C GLY A 77 20.15 -18.78 14.94
N ALA A 78 21.08 -19.19 14.07
CA ALA A 78 22.40 -19.68 14.48
C ALA A 78 23.41 -18.55 14.74
N LEU A 79 23.36 -17.46 13.98
CA LEU A 79 24.39 -16.41 13.97
C LEU A 79 24.00 -15.14 14.73
N ILE A 80 22.70 -14.88 14.91
CA ILE A 80 22.19 -13.66 15.52
C ILE A 80 21.39 -14.01 16.78
N GLN A 81 21.90 -13.58 17.93
CA GLN A 81 21.20 -13.74 19.20
C GLN A 81 19.94 -12.87 19.23
N ILE A 82 18.78 -13.47 19.52
CA ILE A 82 17.47 -12.76 19.50
C ILE A 82 16.93 -12.44 20.90
N ASN A 83 16.77 -13.43 21.78
CA ASN A 83 16.17 -13.24 23.11
C ASN A 83 17.02 -13.94 24.19
N PRO A 84 18.05 -13.27 24.73
CA PRO A 84 18.93 -13.85 25.74
C PRO A 84 18.29 -13.84 27.12
N VAL A 85 17.30 -14.70 27.33
CA VAL A 85 16.53 -14.77 28.60
C VAL A 85 17.40 -14.98 29.85
N TRP A 86 18.56 -15.61 29.69
CA TRP A 86 19.54 -15.80 30.77
C TRP A 86 20.20 -14.50 31.25
N ALA A 87 20.22 -13.45 30.43
CA ALA A 87 20.80 -12.16 30.79
C ALA A 87 19.84 -11.30 31.64
N TYR A 88 18.53 -11.57 31.60
CA TYR A 88 17.51 -10.79 32.30
C TYR A 88 17.13 -11.37 33.68
N GLY A 89 17.32 -12.67 33.88
CA GLY A 89 16.95 -13.36 35.12
C GLY A 89 15.46 -13.69 35.22
N PRO A 90 15.02 -14.33 36.33
CA PRO A 90 13.62 -14.64 36.55
C PRO A 90 12.79 -13.37 36.80
N TYR A 91 11.52 -13.41 36.43
CA TYR A 91 10.59 -12.31 36.66
C TYR A 91 10.42 -12.04 38.17
N ASN A 92 10.72 -10.82 38.59
CA ASN A 92 10.46 -10.29 39.93
C ASN A 92 9.57 -9.04 39.81
N PRO A 93 8.37 -9.00 40.39
CA PRO A 93 7.49 -7.82 40.34
C PRO A 93 8.09 -6.52 40.92
N SER A 94 9.17 -6.62 41.70
CA SER A 94 9.86 -5.47 42.30
C SER A 94 11.00 -4.92 41.43
N GLU A 95 11.30 -5.55 40.30
CA GLU A 95 12.43 -5.22 39.43
C GLU A 95 11.97 -5.01 37.98
N VAL A 96 12.64 -4.12 37.26
CA VAL A 96 12.39 -3.86 35.84
C VAL A 96 13.70 -3.58 35.11
N THR A 97 13.81 -4.03 33.87
CA THR A 97 14.95 -3.73 33.00
C THR A 97 14.80 -2.37 32.34
N ALA A 98 15.93 -1.71 32.06
CA ALA A 98 15.94 -0.55 31.17
C ALA A 98 15.60 -0.99 29.74
N GLY A 99 14.70 -0.27 29.06
CA GLY A 99 14.28 -0.62 27.70
C GLY A 99 13.33 -1.82 27.63
N SER A 100 12.40 -1.93 28.59
CA SER A 100 11.31 -2.91 28.50
C SER A 100 10.41 -2.54 27.32
N GLN A 101 10.48 -3.36 26.27
CA GLN A 101 9.75 -3.20 25.02
C GLN A 101 9.21 -4.56 24.59
N PRO A 102 8.04 -4.62 23.94
CA PRO A 102 7.61 -5.85 23.32
C PRO A 102 8.40 -6.11 22.03
N ASP A 103 8.20 -7.29 21.45
CA ASP A 103 8.72 -7.59 20.12
C ASP A 103 8.26 -6.55 19.08
N TRP A 104 9.05 -6.37 18.03
CA TRP A 104 8.86 -5.32 17.03
C TRP A 104 7.45 -5.29 16.40
N TYR A 105 6.76 -6.42 16.26
CA TYR A 105 5.40 -6.48 15.69
C TYR A 105 4.32 -5.94 16.64
N MET A 106 4.61 -5.86 17.94
CA MET A 106 3.77 -5.20 18.95
C MET A 106 4.24 -3.78 19.28
N GLY A 107 5.36 -3.32 18.72
CA GLY A 107 5.94 -2.00 19.00
C GLY A 107 4.99 -0.83 18.75
N PHE A 108 4.07 -0.96 17.79
CA PHE A 108 3.00 0.03 17.58
C PHE A 108 2.11 0.20 18.81
N SER A 109 1.69 -0.90 19.44
CA SER A 109 0.79 -0.86 20.61
C SER A 109 1.45 -0.17 21.81
N GLU A 110 2.71 -0.48 22.08
CA GLU A 110 3.52 0.15 23.12
C GLU A 110 3.75 1.63 22.82
N GLY A 111 4.10 1.96 21.57
CA GLY A 111 4.26 3.35 21.16
C GLY A 111 3.00 4.18 21.31
N MET A 112 1.82 3.61 21.00
CA MET A 112 0.55 4.29 21.23
C MET A 112 0.34 4.63 22.71
N VAL A 113 0.72 3.74 23.64
CA VAL A 113 0.67 4.01 25.08
C VAL A 113 1.63 5.14 25.45
N ARG A 114 2.86 5.13 24.93
CA ARG A 114 3.86 6.19 25.18
C ARG A 114 3.46 7.55 24.64
N LEU A 115 2.80 7.57 23.49
CA LEU A 115 2.31 8.81 22.87
C LEU A 115 1.05 9.34 23.55
N MET A 116 0.29 8.51 24.26
CA MET A 116 -0.95 8.96 24.88
C MET A 116 -0.68 9.96 26.03
N PRO A 117 -1.38 11.11 26.08
CA PRO A 117 -1.32 12.01 27.23
C PRO A 117 -1.93 11.37 28.49
N ASN A 118 -1.58 11.91 29.66
CA ASN A 118 -2.10 11.40 30.93
C ASN A 118 -3.56 11.85 31.16
N TRP A 119 -4.50 11.25 30.44
CA TRP A 119 -5.93 11.50 30.57
C TRP A 119 -6.55 10.48 31.52
N GLU A 120 -7.13 11.00 32.60
CA GLU A 120 -7.88 10.21 33.57
C GLU A 120 -9.16 10.95 33.96
N SER A 121 -10.20 10.21 34.30
CA SER A 121 -11.47 10.78 34.76
C SER A 121 -12.06 9.96 35.89
N THR A 122 -12.57 10.60 36.92
CA THR A 122 -13.21 9.94 38.05
C THR A 122 -14.71 10.21 38.03
N PHE A 123 -15.51 9.17 37.78
CA PHE A 123 -16.97 9.26 37.83
C PHE A 123 -17.58 7.90 38.21
N PHE A 124 -18.74 7.91 38.87
CA PHE A 124 -19.38 6.72 39.47
C PHE A 124 -18.52 5.93 40.47
N ASN A 125 -17.66 6.60 41.25
CA ASN A 125 -16.68 5.95 42.15
C ASN A 125 -15.67 5.03 41.44
N TYR A 126 -15.51 5.18 40.12
CA TYR A 126 -14.48 4.52 39.33
C TYR A 126 -13.50 5.54 38.75
N THR A 127 -12.23 5.17 38.74
CA THR A 127 -11.18 5.88 38.00
C THR A 127 -11.03 5.27 36.62
N TRP A 128 -11.23 6.08 35.59
CA TRP A 128 -11.10 5.70 34.20
C TRP A 128 -9.76 6.19 33.67
N SER A 129 -8.86 5.25 33.40
CA SER A 129 -7.52 5.50 32.85
C SER A 129 -7.56 5.49 31.32
N TRP A 130 -8.00 6.61 30.72
CA TRP A 130 -8.08 6.78 29.27
C TRP A 130 -6.72 6.68 28.59
N ASN A 131 -5.68 7.10 29.29
CA ASN A 131 -4.27 6.93 28.95
C ASN A 131 -3.88 5.47 28.63
N VAL A 132 -4.58 4.47 29.18
CA VAL A 132 -4.36 3.04 28.90
C VAL A 132 -5.42 2.48 27.96
N VAL A 133 -6.70 2.82 28.19
CA VAL A 133 -7.83 2.24 27.44
C VAL A 133 -7.79 2.65 25.96
N ILE A 134 -7.54 3.92 25.66
CA ILE A 134 -7.53 4.42 24.27
C ILE A 134 -6.42 3.76 23.45
N PRO A 135 -5.14 3.74 23.88
CA PRO A 135 -4.11 3.06 23.10
C PRO A 135 -4.21 1.53 23.15
N GLY A 136 -4.48 0.96 24.33
CA GLY A 136 -4.47 -0.50 24.53
C GLY A 136 -5.64 -1.22 23.85
N MET A 137 -6.87 -0.72 24.02
CA MET A 137 -8.06 -1.29 23.36
C MET A 137 -8.37 -0.58 22.04
N GLY A 138 -8.32 0.75 22.04
CA GLY A 138 -8.68 1.55 20.88
C GLY A 138 -7.63 1.52 19.76
N GLY A 139 -6.33 1.54 20.08
CA GLY A 139 -5.26 1.61 19.08
C GLY A 139 -5.22 0.39 18.17
N LEU A 140 -4.98 -0.80 18.76
CA LEU A 140 -5.00 -2.06 18.00
C LEU A 140 -6.39 -2.40 17.46
N GLY A 141 -7.44 -2.14 18.27
CA GLY A 141 -8.83 -2.34 17.84
C GLY A 141 -9.18 -1.54 16.59
N LEU A 142 -8.75 -0.27 16.51
CA LEU A 142 -8.94 0.59 15.35
C LEU A 142 -8.20 0.06 14.12
N VAL A 143 -6.95 -0.38 14.26
CA VAL A 143 -6.17 -0.95 13.14
C VAL A 143 -6.85 -2.20 12.57
N PHE A 144 -7.20 -3.17 13.41
CA PHE A 144 -7.81 -4.40 12.91
C PHE A 144 -9.23 -4.16 12.36
N THR A 145 -10.00 -3.30 13.01
CA THR A 145 -11.35 -2.97 12.55
C THR A 145 -11.33 -2.16 11.26
N SER A 146 -10.40 -1.21 11.09
CA SER A 146 -10.28 -0.45 9.85
C SER A 146 -9.89 -1.35 8.68
N LEU A 147 -8.95 -2.28 8.88
CA LEU A 147 -8.54 -3.25 7.86
C LEU A 147 -9.67 -4.20 7.48
N ALA A 148 -10.43 -4.70 8.46
CA ALA A 148 -11.56 -5.59 8.21
C ALA A 148 -12.70 -4.90 7.45
N ILE A 149 -12.98 -3.63 7.76
CA ILE A 149 -14.07 -2.87 7.15
C ILE A 149 -13.64 -2.22 5.82
N TRP A 150 -12.33 -2.11 5.53
CA TRP A 150 -11.79 -1.41 4.37
C TRP A 150 -12.48 -1.76 3.04
N PRO A 151 -12.65 -3.04 2.66
CA PRO A 151 -13.28 -3.39 1.38
C PRO A 151 -14.71 -2.87 1.27
N PHE A 152 -15.46 -2.85 2.38
CA PHE A 152 -16.84 -2.35 2.42
C PHE A 152 -16.91 -0.83 2.37
N LEU A 153 -15.95 -0.15 3.03
CA LEU A 153 -15.83 1.29 3.00
C LEU A 153 -15.49 1.76 1.58
N GLU A 154 -14.48 1.16 0.95
CA GLU A 154 -14.07 1.49 -0.42
C GLU A 154 -15.22 1.24 -1.40
N LYS A 155 -15.87 0.07 -1.31
CA LYS A 155 -17.06 -0.27 -2.11
C LYS A 155 -18.19 0.75 -1.96
N TRP A 156 -18.43 1.26 -0.76
CA TRP A 156 -19.44 2.29 -0.52
C TRP A 156 -19.05 3.63 -1.17
N VAL A 157 -17.78 4.04 -1.05
CA VAL A 157 -17.28 5.31 -1.64
C VAL A 157 -17.26 5.25 -3.17
N THR A 158 -16.67 4.21 -3.75
CA THR A 158 -16.52 4.08 -5.21
C THR A 158 -17.82 3.67 -5.88
N GLY A 159 -18.66 2.91 -5.18
CA GLY A 159 -19.86 2.29 -5.76
C GLY A 159 -19.58 1.08 -6.62
N ASP A 160 -18.35 0.57 -6.60
CA ASP A 160 -17.96 -0.55 -7.44
C ASP A 160 -18.46 -1.87 -6.87
N ASN A 161 -19.46 -2.46 -7.54
CA ASN A 161 -20.06 -3.74 -7.17
C ASN A 161 -19.66 -4.87 -8.12
N ARG A 162 -18.72 -4.63 -9.04
CA ARG A 162 -18.31 -5.60 -10.04
C ARG A 162 -17.36 -6.63 -9.45
N GLU A 163 -17.24 -7.74 -10.14
CA GLU A 163 -16.26 -8.77 -9.82
C GLU A 163 -14.92 -8.43 -10.50
N HIS A 164 -13.86 -8.40 -9.71
CA HIS A 164 -12.50 -8.05 -10.14
C HIS A 164 -11.53 -9.18 -9.84
N HIS A 165 -10.86 -9.69 -10.87
CA HIS A 165 -9.81 -10.70 -10.82
C HIS A 165 -8.47 -10.15 -11.31
N LEU A 166 -8.46 -9.05 -12.06
CA LEU A 166 -7.25 -8.30 -12.39
C LEU A 166 -6.88 -7.31 -11.30
N LEU A 167 -5.58 -7.27 -10.96
CA LEU A 167 -5.04 -6.36 -9.96
C LEU A 167 -4.91 -4.95 -10.51
N GLU A 168 -5.36 -3.98 -9.73
CA GLU A 168 -5.14 -2.58 -10.03
C GLU A 168 -3.76 -2.13 -9.55
N ARG A 169 -2.96 -1.53 -10.44
CA ARG A 169 -1.65 -0.98 -10.08
C ARG A 169 -1.82 0.12 -9.02
N PRO A 170 -0.99 0.18 -7.97
CA PRO A 170 -1.13 1.19 -6.93
C PRO A 170 -1.15 2.63 -7.46
N ARG A 171 -0.35 2.93 -8.49
CA ARG A 171 -0.36 4.25 -9.14
C ARG A 171 -1.69 4.61 -9.80
N ASN A 172 -2.51 3.63 -10.17
CA ASN A 172 -3.81 3.82 -10.82
C ASN A 172 -4.96 4.05 -9.82
N ALA A 173 -4.72 3.82 -8.52
CA ALA A 173 -5.65 4.18 -7.44
C ALA A 173 -5.01 5.18 -6.45
N PRO A 174 -4.71 6.43 -6.87
CA PRO A 174 -3.89 7.38 -6.10
C PRO A 174 -4.39 7.58 -4.66
N THR A 175 -5.71 7.74 -4.47
CA THR A 175 -6.29 7.99 -3.15
C THR A 175 -6.22 6.74 -2.26
N ARG A 176 -6.49 5.55 -2.79
CA ARG A 176 -6.35 4.29 -2.03
C ARG A 176 -4.91 4.09 -1.59
N THR A 177 -3.96 4.24 -2.52
CA THR A 177 -2.54 4.07 -2.23
C THR A 177 -2.04 5.12 -1.24
N ALA A 178 -2.46 6.38 -1.37
CA ALA A 178 -2.12 7.43 -0.42
C ALA A 178 -2.70 7.17 0.99
N LEU A 179 -3.93 6.66 1.12
CA LEU A 179 -4.51 6.27 2.41
C LEU A 179 -3.77 5.08 3.03
N GLY A 180 -3.39 4.09 2.21
CA GLY A 180 -2.57 2.97 2.65
C GLY A 180 -1.21 3.42 3.19
N VAL A 181 -0.51 4.29 2.45
CA VAL A 181 0.78 4.85 2.89
C VAL A 181 0.62 5.71 4.14
N ALA A 182 -0.43 6.55 4.23
CA ALA A 182 -0.70 7.32 5.43
C ALA A 182 -0.92 6.44 6.67
N ALA A 183 -1.66 5.34 6.54
CA ALA A 183 -1.85 4.38 7.62
C ALA A 183 -0.53 3.68 7.99
N MET A 184 0.28 3.30 7.01
CA MET A 184 1.62 2.74 7.24
C MET A 184 2.55 3.75 7.94
N THR A 185 2.46 5.04 7.60
CA THR A 185 3.22 6.11 8.28
C THR A 185 2.76 6.27 9.72
N ALA A 186 1.45 6.27 10.00
CA ALA A 186 0.93 6.31 11.37
C ALA A 186 1.40 5.10 12.20
N TYR A 187 1.35 3.91 11.60
CA TYR A 187 1.88 2.69 12.20
C TYR A 187 3.39 2.81 12.46
N GLY A 188 4.15 3.32 11.50
CA GLY A 188 5.59 3.55 11.64
C GLY A 188 5.94 4.55 12.75
N VAL A 189 5.18 5.64 12.90
CA VAL A 189 5.36 6.59 14.00
C VAL A 189 5.13 5.93 15.34
N GLY A 190 4.04 5.17 15.49
CA GLY A 190 3.78 4.39 16.71
C GLY A 190 4.88 3.37 16.96
N TRP A 191 5.33 2.65 15.94
CA TRP A 191 6.42 1.68 16.05
C TRP A 191 7.75 2.32 16.51
N ILE A 192 8.11 3.48 15.95
CA ILE A 192 9.28 4.26 16.39
C ILE A 192 9.10 4.75 17.83
N ALA A 193 7.89 5.18 18.19
CA ALA A 193 7.57 5.64 19.54
C ALA A 193 7.70 4.53 20.59
N GLY A 194 7.45 3.27 20.20
CA GLY A 194 7.73 2.11 21.05
C GLY A 194 9.17 2.15 21.55
N GLY A 195 10.15 2.23 20.65
CA GLY A 195 11.58 2.28 21.00
C GLY A 195 12.15 3.67 21.38
N ASN A 196 11.33 4.63 21.82
CA ASN A 196 11.79 6.01 22.03
C ASN A 196 12.92 6.17 23.08
N ASP A 197 12.97 5.31 24.08
CA ASP A 197 13.98 5.29 25.14
C ASP A 197 15.35 4.80 24.64
N ILE A 198 15.35 3.76 23.79
CA ILE A 198 16.54 3.27 23.11
C ILE A 198 17.07 4.34 22.16
N ILE A 199 16.19 5.01 21.42
CA ILE A 199 16.56 6.14 20.54
C ILE A 199 17.19 7.26 21.38
N ALA A 200 16.54 7.68 22.47
CA ALA A 200 17.06 8.71 23.37
C ALA A 200 18.47 8.35 23.88
N THR A 201 18.66 7.10 24.31
CA THR A 201 19.92 6.64 24.90
C THR A 201 21.04 6.50 23.86
N LYS A 202 20.73 5.96 22.66
CA LYS A 202 21.73 5.69 21.62
C LYS A 202 22.11 6.92 20.80
N PHE A 203 21.17 7.84 20.60
CA PHE A 203 21.41 9.08 19.85
C PHE A 203 21.64 10.30 20.75
N HIS A 204 21.68 10.12 22.08
CA HIS A 204 21.87 11.19 23.07
C HIS A 204 20.86 12.33 22.90
N MET A 205 19.61 11.97 22.67
CA MET A 205 18.50 12.90 22.45
C MET A 205 17.62 13.00 23.69
N ASP A 206 16.96 14.15 23.85
CA ASP A 206 15.97 14.33 24.90
C ASP A 206 14.72 13.49 24.62
N ILE A 207 14.31 12.69 25.61
CA ILE A 207 13.16 11.79 25.50
C ILE A 207 11.84 12.57 25.40
N TYR A 208 11.75 13.73 26.04
CA TYR A 208 10.54 14.57 25.96
C TYR A 208 10.40 15.18 24.57
N ALA A 209 11.50 15.69 23.99
CA ALA A 209 11.53 16.17 22.62
C ALA A 209 11.10 15.09 21.62
N ILE A 210 11.64 13.86 21.72
CA ILE A 210 11.24 12.73 20.87
C ILE A 210 9.74 12.47 21.01
N THR A 211 9.25 12.38 22.24
CA THR A 211 7.83 12.09 22.51
C THR A 211 6.91 13.16 21.93
N TRP A 212 7.25 14.44 22.09
CA TRP A 212 6.46 15.54 21.52
C TRP A 212 6.46 15.55 19.99
N VAL A 213 7.62 15.34 19.37
CA VAL A 213 7.73 15.25 17.91
C VAL A 213 6.88 14.10 17.39
N LEU A 214 6.93 12.92 18.02
CA LEU A 214 6.16 11.76 17.59
C LEU A 214 4.66 11.92 17.88
N ARG A 215 4.26 12.61 18.96
CA ARG A 215 2.86 12.94 19.27
C ARG A 215 2.22 13.78 18.18
N PHE A 216 2.87 14.87 17.78
CA PHE A 216 2.38 15.70 16.67
C PHE A 216 2.56 14.98 15.33
N GLY A 217 3.69 14.29 15.16
CA GLY A 217 4.04 13.51 13.97
C GLY A 217 3.03 12.41 13.66
N PHE A 218 2.40 11.80 14.68
CA PHE A 218 1.36 10.79 14.49
C PHE A 218 0.17 11.31 13.67
N PHE A 219 -0.14 12.61 13.76
CA PHE A 219 -1.20 13.23 12.97
C PHE A 219 -0.66 13.93 11.71
N ILE A 220 0.49 14.60 11.82
CA ILE A 220 1.05 15.41 10.73
C ILE A 220 1.67 14.54 9.64
N PHE A 221 2.48 13.54 10.00
CA PHE A 221 3.22 12.76 9.00
C PHE A 221 2.31 11.92 8.11
N PRO A 222 1.23 11.28 8.58
CA PRO A 222 0.28 10.61 7.69
C PRO A 222 -0.38 11.55 6.67
N VAL A 223 -0.71 12.78 7.06
CA VAL A 223 -1.28 13.78 6.15
C VAL A 223 -0.27 14.19 5.09
N ILE A 224 0.99 14.45 5.49
CA ILE A 224 2.07 14.75 4.55
C ILE A 224 2.30 13.57 3.59
N ALA A 225 2.39 12.36 4.12
CA ALA A 225 2.58 11.14 3.36
C ALA A 225 1.44 10.92 2.35
N PHE A 226 0.18 11.13 2.77
CA PHE A 226 -0.97 11.10 1.87
C PHE A 226 -0.81 12.06 0.68
N LEU A 227 -0.49 13.33 0.96
CA LEU A 227 -0.36 14.37 -0.07
C LEU A 227 0.78 14.05 -1.04
N ILE A 228 1.94 13.65 -0.52
CA ILE A 228 3.12 13.28 -1.32
C ILE A 228 2.81 12.04 -2.17
N THR A 229 2.31 10.96 -1.57
CA THR A 229 2.00 9.72 -2.29
C THR A 229 0.97 9.95 -3.37
N LYS A 230 -0.10 10.70 -3.09
CA LYS A 230 -1.12 11.00 -4.11
C LYS A 230 -0.51 11.76 -5.29
N ARG A 231 0.36 12.74 -5.04
CA ARG A 231 1.06 13.50 -6.10
C ARG A 231 2.04 12.63 -6.88
N ILE A 232 2.76 11.72 -6.23
CA ILE A 232 3.63 10.74 -6.89
C ILE A 232 2.82 9.83 -7.80
N CYS A 233 1.70 9.26 -7.34
CA CYS A 233 0.84 8.41 -8.15
C CYS A 233 0.34 9.14 -9.40
N ILE A 234 -0.16 10.38 -9.25
CA ILE A 234 -0.62 11.21 -10.38
C ILE A 234 0.55 11.54 -11.33
N GLY A 235 1.73 11.86 -10.80
CA GLY A 235 2.93 12.09 -11.61
C GLY A 235 3.32 10.85 -12.43
N LEU A 236 3.23 9.66 -11.85
CA LEU A 236 3.46 8.39 -12.54
C LEU A 236 2.38 8.11 -13.60
N GLN A 237 1.12 8.45 -13.36
CA GLN A 237 0.06 8.36 -14.36
C GLN A 237 0.33 9.30 -15.55
N ARG A 238 0.80 10.53 -15.29
CA ARG A 238 1.21 11.47 -16.37
C ARG A 238 2.36 10.93 -17.18
N ALA A 239 3.37 10.36 -16.52
CA ALA A 239 4.49 9.74 -17.20
C ALA A 239 4.03 8.58 -18.09
N ASP A 240 3.15 7.71 -17.58
CA ASP A 240 2.60 6.59 -18.33
C ASP A 240 1.76 7.09 -19.55
N ALA A 241 0.94 8.13 -19.37
CA ALA A 241 0.18 8.76 -20.45
C ALA A 241 1.08 9.41 -21.50
N ASN A 242 2.13 10.13 -21.08
CA ASN A 242 3.10 10.75 -21.98
C ASN A 242 3.81 9.71 -22.84
N ARG A 243 4.19 8.57 -22.26
CA ARG A 243 4.85 7.48 -23.00
C ARG A 243 3.94 6.83 -24.04
N ILE A 244 2.64 6.78 -23.78
CA ILE A 244 1.65 6.30 -24.76
C ILE A 244 1.50 7.30 -25.90
N LEU A 245 1.35 8.59 -25.56
CA LEU A 245 1.07 9.64 -26.54
C LEU A 245 2.29 10.05 -27.37
N HIS A 246 3.49 10.06 -26.78
CA HIS A 246 4.70 10.61 -27.40
C HIS A 246 5.79 9.55 -27.64
N GLY A 247 5.60 8.31 -27.21
CA GLY A 247 6.65 7.29 -27.20
C GLY A 247 7.56 7.38 -25.96
N TYR A 248 8.48 6.43 -25.84
CA TYR A 248 9.48 6.41 -24.77
C TYR A 248 10.73 7.20 -25.15
N GLU A 249 11.36 7.81 -24.14
CA GLU A 249 12.56 8.62 -24.24
C GLU A 249 13.77 7.74 -24.61
N THR A 250 14.53 8.10 -25.68
CA THR A 250 15.70 7.34 -26.15
C THR A 250 17.04 7.95 -25.75
N GLY A 251 17.05 9.15 -25.17
CA GLY A 251 18.27 9.90 -24.85
C GLY A 251 19.06 10.39 -26.08
N VAL A 252 18.55 10.20 -27.30
CA VAL A 252 19.20 10.70 -28.53
C VAL A 252 18.65 12.08 -28.85
N LEU A 253 19.50 13.11 -28.76
CA LEU A 253 19.16 14.48 -29.13
C LEU A 253 19.42 14.73 -30.62
N GLU A 254 18.42 15.22 -31.31
CA GLU A 254 18.52 15.72 -32.67
C GLU A 254 18.50 17.24 -32.68
N ARG A 255 19.30 17.84 -33.57
CA ARG A 255 19.36 19.29 -33.74
C ARG A 255 18.81 19.65 -35.11
N THR A 256 17.77 20.46 -35.15
CA THR A 256 17.17 20.92 -36.42
C THR A 256 18.09 21.95 -37.11
N PRO A 257 17.98 22.13 -38.44
CA PRO A 257 18.76 23.13 -39.17
C PRO A 257 18.59 24.55 -38.62
N ASP A 258 17.43 24.87 -38.06
CA ASP A 258 17.12 26.15 -37.42
C ASP A 258 17.69 26.30 -36.00
N GLY A 259 18.37 25.26 -35.49
CA GLY A 259 19.06 25.26 -34.21
C GLY A 259 18.21 24.79 -33.02
N GLY A 260 17.00 24.28 -33.26
CA GLY A 260 16.17 23.64 -32.24
C GLY A 260 16.75 22.30 -31.80
N TYR A 261 16.44 21.88 -30.56
CA TYR A 261 16.81 20.57 -30.03
C TYR A 261 15.54 19.79 -29.70
N SER A 262 15.44 18.56 -30.18
CA SER A 262 14.39 17.61 -29.82
C SER A 262 15.01 16.28 -29.43
N GLU A 263 14.35 15.56 -28.52
CA GLU A 263 14.72 14.18 -28.22
C GLU A 263 13.99 13.25 -29.18
N ARG A 264 14.71 12.33 -29.82
CA ARG A 264 14.08 11.27 -30.60
C ARG A 264 13.36 10.35 -29.62
N HIS A 265 12.04 10.24 -29.73
CA HIS A 265 11.30 9.22 -29.00
C HIS A 265 11.25 7.92 -29.81
N ALA A 266 10.73 6.85 -29.23
CA ALA A 266 10.45 5.61 -29.95
C ALA A 266 9.09 5.05 -29.52
N PRO A 267 8.35 4.40 -30.42
CA PRO A 267 7.03 3.91 -30.09
C PRO A 267 7.13 2.75 -29.08
N LEU A 268 6.28 2.75 -28.06
CA LEU A 268 6.20 1.63 -27.13
C LEU A 268 5.75 0.35 -27.86
N PRO A 269 6.29 -0.84 -27.50
CA PRO A 269 5.75 -2.10 -27.98
C PRO A 269 4.26 -2.24 -27.64
N ALA A 270 3.45 -2.80 -28.54
CA ALA A 270 1.99 -2.93 -28.34
C ALA A 270 1.60 -3.65 -27.03
N ALA A 271 2.43 -4.61 -26.59
CA ALA A 271 2.25 -5.31 -25.32
C ALA A 271 2.36 -4.37 -24.09
N GLU A 272 3.27 -3.41 -24.13
CA GLU A 272 3.47 -2.43 -23.06
C GLU A 272 2.38 -1.36 -23.10
N GLN A 273 2.01 -0.87 -24.29
CA GLN A 273 0.87 0.03 -24.46
C GLN A 273 -0.41 -0.57 -23.86
N TYR A 274 -0.69 -1.84 -24.16
CA TYR A 274 -1.82 -2.58 -23.57
C TYR A 274 -1.73 -2.60 -22.05
N THR A 275 -0.55 -2.90 -21.51
CA THR A 275 -0.35 -3.02 -20.06
C THR A 275 -0.58 -1.68 -19.34
N LEU A 276 -0.16 -0.55 -19.94
CA LEU A 276 -0.38 0.78 -19.37
C LEU A 276 -1.84 1.22 -19.46
N THR A 277 -2.55 0.82 -20.52
CA THR A 277 -3.96 1.20 -20.79
C THR A 277 -5.00 0.18 -20.31
N ALA A 278 -4.57 -0.95 -19.72
CA ALA A 278 -5.46 -2.04 -19.30
C ALA A 278 -6.34 -1.70 -18.10
N HIS A 279 -6.02 -0.63 -17.35
CA HIS A 279 -6.85 -0.19 -16.24
C HIS A 279 -8.15 0.46 -16.71
N GLU A 280 -9.16 0.49 -15.85
CA GLU A 280 -10.45 1.08 -16.20
C GLU A 280 -10.44 2.60 -16.09
N ARG A 281 -11.30 3.24 -16.88
CA ARG A 281 -11.49 4.68 -16.81
C ARG A 281 -12.22 5.05 -15.53
N VAL A 282 -11.90 6.21 -14.96
CA VAL A 282 -12.60 6.71 -13.78
C VAL A 282 -14.06 6.97 -14.18
N PRO A 283 -15.04 6.31 -13.53
CA PRO A 283 -16.44 6.46 -13.91
C PRO A 283 -16.91 7.90 -13.72
N ALA A 284 -17.62 8.44 -14.71
CA ALA A 284 -18.18 9.78 -14.67
C ALA A 284 -19.02 9.98 -13.40
N LEU A 285 -18.84 11.13 -12.75
CA LEU A 285 -19.59 11.50 -11.56
C LEU A 285 -21.00 11.92 -11.98
N GLU A 286 -21.95 11.00 -11.96
CA GLU A 286 -23.37 11.33 -12.14
C GLU A 286 -23.89 12.11 -10.93
N ALA A 287 -24.62 13.20 -11.19
CA ALA A 287 -25.27 13.98 -10.14
C ALA A 287 -26.29 13.10 -9.42
N PRO A 288 -26.34 13.11 -8.07
CA PRO A 288 -27.29 12.30 -7.34
C PRO A 288 -28.72 12.75 -7.69
N VAL A 289 -29.60 11.78 -7.96
CA VAL A 289 -31.04 12.06 -8.12
C VAL A 289 -31.58 12.42 -6.75
N THR A 290 -31.91 13.70 -6.56
CA THR A 290 -32.32 14.24 -5.25
C THR A 290 -33.81 14.39 -5.11
N THR A 291 -34.53 14.36 -6.23
CA THR A 291 -35.99 14.45 -6.32
C THR A 291 -36.50 13.30 -7.18
N ASP A 292 -37.64 12.72 -6.83
CA ASP A 292 -38.35 11.78 -7.69
C ASP A 292 -38.95 12.49 -8.92
N ALA A 293 -39.59 11.72 -9.81
CA ALA A 293 -40.25 12.27 -11.00
C ALA A 293 -41.38 13.27 -10.69
N ASN A 294 -41.85 13.33 -9.43
CA ASN A 294 -42.91 14.24 -8.96
C ASN A 294 -42.34 15.41 -8.14
N GLY A 295 -41.01 15.58 -8.07
CA GLY A 295 -40.36 16.67 -7.33
C GLY A 295 -40.28 16.46 -5.81
N VAL A 296 -40.60 15.27 -5.31
CA VAL A 296 -40.49 14.93 -3.88
C VAL A 296 -39.06 14.52 -3.56
N ASP A 297 -38.50 15.06 -2.47
CA ASP A 297 -37.16 14.71 -1.99
C ASP A 297 -37.00 13.19 -1.82
N ALA A 298 -35.99 12.61 -2.46
CA ALA A 298 -35.71 11.20 -2.36
C ALA A 298 -35.31 10.83 -0.90
N PRO A 299 -35.84 9.73 -0.33
CA PRO A 299 -35.62 9.36 1.08
C PRO A 299 -34.14 9.14 1.45
N HIS A 300 -33.26 8.91 0.47
CA HIS A 300 -31.82 8.74 0.66
C HIS A 300 -30.97 9.90 0.09
N GLY A 301 -31.59 11.00 -0.33
CA GLY A 301 -30.91 12.10 -1.03
C GLY A 301 -29.74 12.71 -0.26
N ARG A 302 -29.78 12.77 1.08
CA ARG A 302 -28.67 13.28 1.90
C ARG A 302 -27.45 12.34 1.89
N LYS A 303 -27.66 11.03 1.96
CA LYS A 303 -26.59 10.03 1.95
C LYS A 303 -25.92 9.97 0.57
N GLU A 304 -26.72 10.02 -0.50
CA GLU A 304 -26.19 10.06 -1.87
C GLU A 304 -25.46 11.37 -2.17
N LYS A 305 -25.92 12.53 -1.66
CA LYS A 305 -25.18 13.79 -1.71
C LYS A 305 -23.81 13.69 -1.03
N LEU A 306 -23.76 13.10 0.17
CA LEU A 306 -22.49 12.90 0.89
C LEU A 306 -21.57 11.97 0.10
N ARG A 307 -22.09 10.84 -0.37
CA ARG A 307 -21.33 9.85 -1.14
C ARG A 307 -20.79 10.45 -2.44
N ALA A 308 -21.59 11.22 -3.17
CA ALA A 308 -21.16 11.92 -4.37
C ALA A 308 -19.99 12.87 -4.08
N LYS A 309 -20.06 13.67 -3.01
CA LYS A 309 -18.99 14.57 -2.59
C LYS A 309 -17.71 13.83 -2.19
N VAL A 310 -17.84 12.73 -1.44
CA VAL A 310 -16.68 11.91 -1.05
C VAL A 310 -16.05 11.26 -2.29
N ARG A 311 -16.86 10.75 -3.22
CA ARG A 311 -16.40 10.16 -4.48
C ARG A 311 -15.70 11.18 -5.39
N GLU A 312 -16.23 12.40 -5.47
CA GLU A 312 -15.58 13.51 -6.17
C GLU A 312 -14.20 13.78 -5.58
N TYR A 313 -14.09 13.91 -4.25
CA TYR A 313 -12.81 14.09 -3.58
C TYR A 313 -11.85 12.90 -3.77
N TRP A 314 -12.39 11.68 -3.75
CA TRP A 314 -11.65 10.44 -3.96
C TRP A 314 -10.98 10.40 -5.34
N ASN A 315 -11.72 10.81 -6.38
CA ASN A 315 -11.25 10.81 -7.76
C ASN A 315 -10.62 12.13 -8.21
N ARG A 316 -10.58 13.14 -7.32
CA ARG A 316 -10.01 14.44 -7.64
C ARG A 316 -8.55 14.32 -8.06
N ASP A 317 -8.23 14.97 -9.18
CA ASP A 317 -6.93 15.01 -9.84
C ASP A 317 -6.44 13.67 -10.42
N THR A 318 -7.23 12.59 -10.33
CA THR A 318 -6.89 11.31 -10.96
C THR A 318 -6.95 11.48 -12.48
N LEU A 319 -5.86 11.12 -13.15
CA LEU A 319 -5.83 11.12 -14.60
C LEU A 319 -6.43 9.83 -15.14
N ASP A 320 -7.19 10.01 -16.21
CA ASP A 320 -7.72 8.90 -16.97
C ASP A 320 -6.69 8.44 -18.01
N LYS A 321 -6.83 7.20 -18.50
CA LYS A 321 -5.99 6.72 -19.59
C LYS A 321 -6.26 7.48 -20.89
N PRO A 322 -5.24 7.66 -21.75
CA PRO A 322 -5.43 8.22 -23.09
C PRO A 322 -6.52 7.49 -23.88
N THR A 323 -7.33 8.26 -24.59
CA THR A 323 -8.34 7.74 -25.51
C THR A 323 -7.76 7.42 -26.88
N VAL A 324 -8.50 6.69 -27.71
CA VAL A 324 -8.12 6.44 -29.11
C VAL A 324 -7.99 7.76 -29.87
N GLU A 325 -8.88 8.73 -29.60
CA GLU A 325 -8.82 10.07 -30.19
C GLU A 325 -7.55 10.83 -29.75
N ASP A 326 -7.18 10.74 -28.46
CA ASP A 326 -5.94 11.37 -27.97
C ASP A 326 -4.70 10.77 -28.64
N VAL A 327 -4.70 9.45 -28.87
CA VAL A 327 -3.59 8.75 -29.55
C VAL A 327 -3.53 9.14 -31.02
N HIS A 328 -4.67 9.16 -31.74
CA HIS A 328 -4.70 9.59 -33.14
C HIS A 328 -4.28 11.06 -33.29
N HIS A 329 -4.76 11.93 -32.41
CA HIS A 329 -4.38 13.34 -32.39
C HIS A 329 -2.89 13.52 -32.08
N ALA A 330 -2.34 12.72 -31.16
CA ALA A 330 -0.91 12.70 -30.92
C ALA A 330 -0.13 12.20 -32.14
N GLU A 331 -0.59 11.16 -32.83
CA GLU A 331 0.01 10.68 -34.08
C GLU A 331 -0.03 11.75 -35.20
N GLU A 332 -1.14 12.49 -35.33
CA GLU A 332 -1.27 13.60 -36.28
C GLU A 332 -0.32 14.76 -35.95
N HIS A 333 -0.29 15.22 -34.69
CA HIS A 333 0.64 16.28 -34.25
C HIS A 333 2.10 15.87 -34.34
N LEU A 334 2.39 14.60 -34.08
CA LEU A 334 3.71 14.02 -34.26
C LEU A 334 4.01 13.73 -35.73
N GLY A 335 3.06 13.86 -36.67
CA GLY A 335 3.32 13.74 -38.10
C GLY A 335 3.94 15.00 -38.72
N ASP A 336 3.69 16.17 -38.12
CA ASP A 336 4.01 17.49 -38.69
C ASP A 336 5.22 18.21 -38.02
N HIS A 337 5.87 17.60 -37.01
CA HIS A 337 6.96 18.25 -36.23
C HIS A 337 8.25 17.41 -36.12
N ASP A 338 9.41 18.05 -36.31
CA ASP A 338 10.78 17.51 -36.14
C ASP A 338 11.08 17.03 -34.70
N GLY A 339 10.54 15.87 -34.31
CA GLY A 339 10.74 15.26 -32.99
C GLY A 339 10.17 13.83 -32.91
N HIS A 340 10.12 13.15 -34.05
CA HIS A 340 9.32 11.95 -34.25
C HIS A 340 9.81 10.74 -33.45
N PRO A 341 8.89 9.83 -33.06
CA PRO A 341 9.20 8.42 -32.93
C PRO A 341 9.51 7.83 -34.31
N ILE A 342 10.75 7.98 -34.75
CA ILE A 342 11.23 7.37 -35.99
C ILE A 342 11.26 5.86 -35.78
N ALA A 343 10.68 5.09 -36.70
CA ALA A 343 10.88 3.65 -36.75
C ALA A 343 12.38 3.39 -36.75
N LEU A 344 12.84 2.91 -35.61
CA LEU A 344 14.21 2.55 -35.35
C LEU A 344 14.56 1.53 -36.43
N GLY A 345 15.38 1.94 -37.42
CA GLY A 345 15.85 1.03 -38.47
C GLY A 345 16.43 -0.24 -37.85
N GLU A 346 16.64 -1.30 -38.62
CA GLU A 346 17.10 -2.59 -38.07
C GLU A 346 18.40 -2.48 -37.21
N ASP A 347 19.15 -1.39 -37.37
CA ASP A 347 20.36 -1.05 -36.65
C ASP A 347 20.15 -0.48 -35.23
N PHE A 348 18.96 0.04 -34.88
CA PHE A 348 18.72 0.62 -33.56
C PHE A 348 18.12 -0.40 -32.61
N GLN A 349 18.96 -0.90 -31.71
CA GLN A 349 18.62 -1.97 -30.75
C GLN A 349 17.94 -1.48 -29.46
N GLY A 350 17.52 -0.22 -29.43
CA GLY A 350 16.99 0.40 -28.23
C GLY A 350 18.08 0.84 -27.26
N VAL A 351 17.65 1.65 -26.31
CA VAL A 351 18.37 1.85 -25.06
C VAL A 351 17.92 0.77 -24.09
N SER A 352 18.81 0.19 -23.30
CA SER A 352 18.41 -0.69 -22.21
C SER A 352 17.41 0.02 -21.28
N GLU A 353 16.64 -0.74 -20.50
CA GLU A 353 15.78 -0.19 -19.42
C GLU A 353 16.56 0.70 -18.42
N THR A 354 17.89 0.72 -18.50
CA THR A 354 18.83 1.49 -17.67
C THR A 354 19.51 2.67 -18.40
N GLY A 355 19.09 3.04 -19.62
CA GLY A 355 19.63 4.22 -20.30
C GLY A 355 20.98 4.00 -21.01
N ILE A 356 21.41 2.74 -21.22
CA ILE A 356 22.66 2.42 -21.92
C ILE A 356 22.33 1.94 -23.34
N PRO A 357 22.87 2.55 -24.41
CA PRO A 357 22.72 2.06 -25.78
C PRO A 357 23.21 0.60 -25.87
N LYS A 358 22.37 -0.29 -26.42
CA LYS A 358 22.79 -1.67 -26.70
C LYS A 358 23.76 -1.65 -27.90
N GLN A 359 25.04 -1.49 -27.57
CA GLN A 359 26.24 -1.58 -28.41
C GLN A 359 26.61 -0.36 -29.29
N HIS A 360 27.92 -0.09 -29.27
CA HIS A 360 28.68 0.88 -30.05
C HIS A 360 28.87 0.43 -31.50
#